data_AF-A0A920H7E0-F1
#
_entry.id   AF-A0A920H7E0-F1
#
_cell.length_a   1.000
_cell.length_b   1.000
_cell.length_c   1.000
_cell.angle_alpha   90.00
_cell.angle_beta   90.00
_cell.angle_gamma   90.00
#
_symmetry.space_group_name_H-M   'P 1'
#
loop_
_entity.id
_entity.type
_entity.pdbx_description
1 polymer ?
#
loop_
_entity_poly.entity_id
_entity_poly.type
_entity_poly.pdbx_seq_one_letter_code
_entity_poly.pdbx_strand_id
1 'polypeptide(L)' 'MRKCTFYTWRKKGSKDIANKISTNCDLFIMDAFGVSHRKHMSCYTLAQTSKAACAGPLLINEIDSIKKPFLMQKTQ' A
#
# COMPACT_ATOMS: atom_id res chain seq x y z
N MET A 1 6.75 0.45 16.47
CA MET A 1 5.53 0.04 15.73
C MET A 1 5.35 -1.48 15.89
N ARG A 2 4.27 -1.94 16.53
CA ARG A 2 4.08 -3.39 16.82
C ARG A 2 3.78 -4.17 15.53
N LYS A 3 4.13 -5.47 15.51
CA LYS A 3 3.88 -6.34 14.36
C LYS A 3 2.39 -6.34 14.05
N CYS A 4 2.12 -5.80 12.88
CA CYS A 4 0.80 -5.68 12.30
C CYS A 4 0.03 -7.01 12.33
N THR A 5 0.67 -8.17 12.13
CA THR A 5 0.03 -9.49 12.00
C THR A 5 -0.71 -10.03 13.24
N PHE A 6 -0.54 -9.43 14.43
CA PHE A 6 -1.22 -9.91 15.65
C PHE A 6 -2.74 -9.74 15.63
N TYR A 7 -3.27 -8.87 14.78
CA TYR A 7 -4.68 -8.52 14.78
C TYR A 7 -5.48 -9.31 13.73
N THR A 8 -6.43 -10.12 14.19
CA THR A 8 -7.31 -10.97 13.36
C THR A 8 -8.12 -10.17 12.33
N TRP A 9 -8.52 -8.95 12.70
CA TRP A 9 -9.29 -8.01 11.87
C TRP A 9 -8.49 -7.39 10.71
N ARG A 10 -7.19 -7.67 10.56
CA ARG A 10 -6.42 -7.14 9.41
C ARG A 10 -6.62 -7.87 8.09
N LYS A 11 -6.96 -9.17 8.15
CA LYS A 11 -7.19 -9.99 6.95
C LYS A 11 -8.54 -9.67 6.30
N LYS A 12 -9.56 -9.39 7.11
CA LYS A 12 -10.87 -8.88 6.68
C LYS A 12 -10.88 -7.38 6.88
N GLY A 13 -10.53 -6.59 5.86
CA GLY A 13 -10.36 -5.14 5.96
C GLY A 13 -11.46 -4.41 6.74
N SER A 14 -11.28 -4.25 8.05
CA SER A 14 -12.21 -3.55 8.92
C SER A 14 -12.09 -2.05 8.67
N LYS A 15 -13.02 -1.51 7.88
CA LYS A 15 -13.07 -0.10 7.52
C LYS A 15 -13.09 0.81 8.75
N ASP A 16 -13.72 0.38 9.84
CA ASP A 16 -13.85 1.17 11.07
C ASP A 16 -12.51 1.47 11.73
N ILE A 17 -11.57 0.51 11.70
CA ILE A 17 -10.25 0.69 12.30
C ILE A 17 -9.35 1.45 11.33
N ALA A 18 -9.47 1.20 10.02
CA ALA A 18 -8.76 1.96 9.01
C ALA A 18 -9.11 3.45 9.05
N ASN A 19 -10.39 3.80 9.21
CA ASN A 19 -10.86 5.18 9.37
C ASN A 19 -10.31 5.85 10.62
N LYS A 20 -10.28 5.14 11.75
CA LYS A 20 -9.71 5.67 13.00
C LYS A 20 -8.22 5.97 12.82
N ILE A 21 -7.47 5.06 12.21
CA ILE A 21 -6.04 5.26 11.97
C ILE A 21 -5.80 6.38 10.95
N SER A 22 -6.59 6.45 9.86
CA SER A 22 -6.42 7.47 8.84
C SER A 22 -6.79 8.88 9.31
N THR A 23 -7.70 9.01 10.29
CA THR A 23 -8.03 10.31 10.90
C THR A 23 -6.80 10.93 11.60
N ASN A 24 -5.89 10.11 12.11
CA ASN A 24 -4.66 10.55 12.76
C ASN A 24 -3.48 10.72 11.78
N CYS A 25 -3.67 10.49 10.48
CA CYS A 25 -2.60 10.54 9.49
C CYS A 25 -2.99 11.42 8.30
N ASP A 26 -2.27 12.54 8.11
CA ASP A 26 -2.51 13.44 6.98
C ASP A 26 -2.05 12.85 5.64
N LEU A 27 -0.98 12.07 5.66
CA LEU A 27 -0.37 11.44 4.49
C LEU A 27 -0.09 9.96 4.76
N PHE A 28 -0.55 9.11 3.85
CA PHE A 28 -0.23 7.69 3.84
C PHE A 28 0.83 7.39 2.78
N ILE A 29 1.95 6.78 3.18
CA ILE A 29 3.02 6.38 2.27
C ILE A 29 3.09 4.85 2.22
N MET A 30 2.84 4.26 1.05
CA MET A 30 3.02 2.83 0.81
C MET A 30 4.43 2.56 0.29
N ASP A 31 5.29 1.98 1.12
CA ASP A 31 6.67 1.63 0.75
C ASP A 31 6.96 0.12 0.89
N ALA A 32 5.98 -0.73 0.55
CA ALA A 32 6.11 -2.18 0.71
C ALA A 32 5.49 -2.96 -0.48
N PHE A 33 6.28 -3.20 -1.52
CA PHE A 33 5.85 -3.95 -2.71
C PHE A 33 5.45 -5.40 -2.39
N GLY A 34 6.20 -6.08 -1.52
CA GLY A 34 5.97 -7.49 -1.18
C GLY A 34 4.59 -7.80 -0.58
N VAL A 35 3.85 -6.78 -0.11
CA VAL A 35 2.47 -6.92 0.39
C VAL A 35 1.44 -6.21 -0.48
N SER A 36 1.86 -5.48 -1.52
CA SER A 36 0.99 -4.71 -2.42
C SER A 36 -0.05 -5.58 -3.14
N HIS A 37 0.32 -6.82 -3.44
CA HIS A 37 -0.56 -7.80 -4.10
C HIS A 37 -1.67 -8.34 -3.19
N ARG A 38 -1.65 -8.08 -1.89
CA ARG A 38 -2.65 -8.56 -0.92
C ARG A 38 -3.55 -7.43 -0.45
N LYS A 39 -4.87 -7.67 -0.48
CA LYS A 39 -5.87 -6.74 0.08
C LYS A 39 -5.87 -6.79 1.61
N HIS A 40 -4.86 -6.18 2.23
CA HIS A 40 -4.78 -5.99 3.67
C HIS A 40 -5.28 -4.62 4.09
N MET A 41 -5.81 -4.53 5.32
CA MET A 41 -6.27 -3.26 5.90
C MET A 41 -5.21 -2.16 5.82
N SER A 42 -3.96 -2.43 6.24
CA SER A 42 -2.88 -1.43 6.29
C SER A 42 -2.33 -1.01 4.93
N CYS A 43 -2.72 -1.69 3.87
CA CYS A 43 -2.17 -1.48 2.54
C CYS A 43 -3.23 -0.92 1.60
N TYR A 44 -4.41 -1.52 1.60
CA TYR A 44 -5.48 -1.17 0.68
C TYR A 44 -6.52 -0.28 1.36
N THR A 45 -7.09 -0.73 2.47
CA THR A 45 -8.17 0.01 3.14
C THR A 45 -7.68 1.34 3.71
N LEU A 46 -6.47 1.38 4.29
CA LEU A 46 -5.89 2.61 4.83
C LEU A 46 -5.60 3.64 3.73
N ALA A 47 -5.10 3.20 2.57
CA ALA A 47 -4.85 4.07 1.43
C ALA A 47 -6.16 4.68 0.88
N GLN A 48 -7.25 3.92 0.91
CA GLN A 48 -8.58 4.41 0.49
C GLN A 48 -9.18 5.41 1.48
N THR A 49 -8.93 5.24 2.78
CA THR A 49 -9.53 6.09 3.81
C THR A 49 -8.64 7.27 4.21
N SER A 50 -7.41 7.34 3.71
CA SER A 50 -6.47 8.44 3.95
C SER A 50 -6.75 9.64 3.06
N LYS A 51 -6.49 10.84 3.58
CA LYS A 51 -6.71 12.12 2.87
C LYS A 51 -5.81 12.26 1.66
N ALA A 52 -4.55 11.83 1.78
CA ALA A 52 -3.60 11.75 0.68
C ALA A 52 -2.81 10.45 0.81
N ALA A 53 -2.57 9.78 -0.32
CA ALA A 53 -1.79 8.55 -0.39
C ALA A 53 -0.73 8.65 -1.49
N CYS A 54 0.51 8.24 -1.20
CA CYS A 54 1.59 8.17 -2.17
C CYS A 54 2.35 6.85 -2.09
N ALA A 55 3.03 6.54 -3.20
CA ALA A 55 3.99 5.44 -3.25
C ALA A 55 5.34 5.92 -2.70
N GLY A 56 5.96 5.10 -1.85
CA GLY A 56 7.32 5.33 -1.38
C GLY A 56 8.35 5.06 -2.47
N PRO A 57 9.61 5.51 -2.27
CA PRO A 57 10.66 5.39 -3.25
C PRO A 57 11.04 3.94 -3.58
N LEU A 58 10.95 3.00 -2.63
CA LEU A 58 11.22 1.58 -2.90
C LEU A 58 10.15 1.00 -3.81
N LEU A 59 8.89 1.31 -3.52
CA LEU A 59 7.77 0.86 -4.34
C LEU A 59 7.87 1.38 -5.78
N ILE A 60 8.23 2.66 -5.95
CA ILE A 60 8.40 3.27 -7.27
C ILE A 60 9.57 2.63 -8.02
N ASN A 61 10.73 2.46 -7.38
CA ASN A 61 11.91 1.85 -8.00
C ASN A 61 11.64 0.41 -8.46
N GLU A 62 10.90 -0.38 -7.67
CA GLU A 62 10.51 -1.74 -8.04
C GLU A 62 9.54 -1.73 -9.24
N ILE A 63 8.55 -0.85 -9.25
CA ILE A 63 7.61 -0.70 -10.37
C ILE A 63 8.35 -0.28 -11.64
N ASP A 64 9.27 0.68 -11.57
CA ASP A 64 10.03 1.17 -12.73
C ASP A 64 10.97 0.10 -13.26
N SER A 65 11.58 -0.70 -12.39
CA SER A 65 12.42 -1.84 -12.79
C SER A 65 11.62 -2.89 -13.55
N ILE A 66 10.37 -3.16 -13.13
CA ILE A 66 9.47 -4.09 -13.83
C ILE A 66 8.94 -3.50 -15.14
N LYS A 67 8.65 -2.19 -15.18
CA LYS A 67 8.08 -1.52 -16.37
C LYS A 67 9.08 -1.35 -17.51
N LYS A 68 10.36 -1.09 -17.22
CA LYS A 68 11.42 -0.89 -18.22
C LYS A 68 11.44 -1.97 -19.33
N PRO A 69 11.52 -3.28 -19.03
CA PRO A 69 11.54 -4.31 -20.06
C PRO A 69 10.21 -4.42 -20.82
N PHE A 70 9.07 -4.17 -20.16
CA PHE A 70 7.75 -4.28 -20.80
C PHE A 70 7.48 -3.14 -21.80
N LEU A 71 8.06 -1.96 -21.58
CA LEU A 71 7.98 -0.84 -22.51
C LEU A 71 8.91 -1.00 -23.72
N MET A 72 10.06 -1.65 -23.54
CA MET A 72 11.01 -1.90 -24.64
C MET A 72 10.47 -2.90 -25.68
N GLN A 73 9.61 -3.84 -25.28
CA GLN A 73 9.01 -4.84 -26.20
C GLN A 73 7.98 -4.26 -27.18
N LYS A 74 7.47 -3.04 -26.96
CA LYS A 74 6.49 -2.41 -27.87
C LYS A 74 7.12 -1.72 -29.10
N THR A 75 8.45 -1.76 -29.23
CA THR A 75 9.18 -1.05 -30.29
C THR A 75 9.68 -1.99 -31.41
N GLN A 76 9.10 -3.18 -31.52
CA GLN A 76 9.37 -4.16 -32.58
C GLN A 76 8.09 -4.57 -33.29
#